data_AF-A0A838FAF5-F1
#
_entry.id   AF-A0A838FAF5-F1
#
_cell.length_a   1.000
_cell.length_b   1.000
_cell.length_c   1.000
_cell.angle_alpha   90.00
_cell.angle_beta   90.00
_cell.angle_gamma   90.00
#
_symmetry.space_group_name_H-M   'P 1'
#
loop_
_entity.id
_entity.type
_entity.pdbx_description
1 polymer ?
#
loop_
_entity_poly.entity_id
_entity_poly.type
_entity_poly.pdbx_seq_one_letter_code
_entity_poly.pdbx_strand_id
1 'polypeptide(L)'
;MDHLLSVQTLDDIIPEFRQTPIGLLLEYHNLNKAFDTFEKAQLLIGMCMDNRKHLHMPDNFAFIIRSGGANLRYSEFKVSYAIAVGQVR
;
A
#
# COMPACT_ATOMS: atom_id res chain seq x y z
N MET A 1 -25.16 0.67 5.38
CA MET A 1 -23.69 0.78 5.48
C MET A 1 -23.19 -0.10 4.35
N ASP A 2 -23.17 0.42 3.13
CA ASP A 2 -23.00 -0.38 1.91
C ASP A 2 -21.98 0.27 0.96
N HIS A 3 -20.88 0.79 1.54
CA HIS A 3 -19.84 1.51 0.80
C HIS A 3 -18.52 0.71 0.69
N LEU A 4 -18.52 -0.56 1.09
CA LEU A 4 -17.33 -1.41 1.04
C LEU A 4 -17.52 -2.48 -0.04
N LEU A 5 -16.55 -2.56 -0.94
CA LEU A 5 -16.47 -3.62 -1.95
C LEU A 5 -15.53 -4.70 -1.41
N SER A 6 -16.03 -5.94 -1.35
CA SER A 6 -15.21 -7.10 -1.02
C SER A 6 -14.36 -7.46 -2.24
N VAL A 7 -13.07 -7.72 -2.04
CA VAL A 7 -12.16 -8.18 -3.09
C VAL A 7 -11.84 -9.65 -2.82
N GLN A 8 -12.46 -10.54 -3.57
CA GLN A 8 -12.28 -12.00 -3.52
C GLN A 8 -11.72 -12.56 -4.83
N THR A 9 -11.84 -11.80 -5.91
CA THR A 9 -11.35 -12.09 -7.25
C THR A 9 -10.70 -10.85 -7.86
N LEU A 10 -9.99 -11.03 -8.99
CA LEU A 10 -9.42 -9.91 -9.74
C LEU A 10 -10.49 -8.96 -10.30
N ASP A 11 -11.67 -9.49 -10.63
CA ASP A 11 -12.75 -8.69 -11.20
C ASP A 11 -13.42 -7.77 -10.18
N ASP A 12 -13.29 -8.08 -8.89
CA ASP A 12 -13.77 -7.22 -7.80
C ASP A 12 -12.93 -5.94 -7.63
N ILE A 13 -11.69 -5.94 -8.12
CA ILE A 13 -10.85 -4.74 -8.12
C ILE A 13 -11.40 -3.80 -9.20
N ILE A 14 -11.75 -2.58 -8.81
CA ILE A 14 -12.28 -1.59 -9.75
C ILE A 14 -11.27 -1.29 -10.88
N PRO A 15 -11.73 -1.08 -12.13
CA PRO A 15 -10.85 -0.97 -13.29
C PRO A 15 -9.74 0.06 -13.15
N GLU A 16 -9.99 1.17 -12.46
CA GLU A 16 -9.02 2.28 -12.29
C GLU A 16 -7.82 1.89 -11.43
N PHE A 17 -7.94 0.86 -10.58
CA PHE A 17 -6.84 0.35 -9.77
C PHE A 17 -6.19 -0.90 -10.35
N ARG A 18 -6.76 -1.52 -11.38
CA ARG A 18 -6.13 -2.67 -12.03
C ARG A 18 -4.83 -2.23 -12.70
N GLN A 19 -3.82 -3.09 -12.65
CA GLN A 19 -2.49 -2.79 -13.22
C GLN A 19 -1.82 -1.54 -12.60
N THR A 20 -2.20 -1.20 -11.36
CA THR A 20 -1.54 -0.18 -10.55
C THR A 20 -0.92 -0.81 -9.31
N PRO A 21 0.04 -0.15 -8.64
CA PRO A 21 0.55 -0.64 -7.37
C PRO A 21 -0.54 -0.83 -6.29
N ILE A 22 -1.62 -0.05 -6.32
CA ILE A 22 -2.78 -0.23 -5.42
C ILE A 22 -3.48 -1.56 -5.72
N GLY A 23 -3.77 -1.86 -6.99
CA GLY A 23 -4.35 -3.15 -7.38
C GLY A 23 -3.45 -4.32 -7.00
N LEU A 24 -2.13 -4.17 -7.21
CA LEU A 24 -1.16 -5.19 -6.85
C LEU A 24 -1.10 -5.45 -5.33
N LEU A 25 -1.22 -4.39 -4.51
CA LEU A 25 -1.38 -4.53 -3.06
C LEU A 25 -2.63 -5.34 -2.70
N LEU A 26 -3.76 -5.12 -3.38
CA LEU A 26 -4.98 -5.90 -3.17
C LEU A 26 -4.80 -7.36 -3.58
N GLU A 27 -4.10 -7.62 -4.69
CA GLU A 27 -3.80 -8.99 -5.12
C GLU A 27 -2.94 -9.75 -4.09
N TYR A 28 -1.87 -9.12 -3.57
CA TYR A 28 -1.05 -9.74 -2.52
C TYR A 28 -1.85 -9.92 -1.23
N HIS A 29 -2.63 -8.92 -0.82
CA HIS A 29 -3.28 -8.92 0.48
C HIS A 29 -4.52 -9.82 0.54
N ASN A 30 -5.31 -9.84 -0.53
CA ASN A 30 -6.61 -10.52 -0.56
C ASN A 30 -6.60 -11.82 -1.36
N LEU A 31 -5.82 -11.88 -2.44
CA LEU A 31 -5.93 -12.94 -3.46
C LEU A 31 -4.79 -13.96 -3.38
N ASN A 32 -3.94 -13.90 -2.35
CA ASN A 32 -2.79 -14.78 -2.15
C ASN A 32 -1.85 -14.84 -3.37
N LYS A 33 -1.70 -13.74 -4.10
CA LYS A 33 -0.71 -13.64 -5.18
C LYS A 33 0.69 -13.96 -4.62
N ALA A 34 1.44 -14.79 -5.34
CA ALA A 34 2.82 -15.08 -5.01
C ALA A 34 3.66 -13.79 -5.01
N PHE A 35 4.58 -13.67 -4.06
CA PHE A 35 5.40 -12.48 -3.89
C PHE A 35 6.43 -12.34 -5.02
N ASP A 36 6.40 -11.18 -5.66
CA ASP A 36 7.41 -10.77 -6.62
C ASP A 36 8.58 -10.05 -5.91
N THR A 37 9.71 -9.93 -6.61
CA THR A 37 10.88 -9.20 -6.10
C THR A 37 10.86 -7.76 -6.58
N PHE A 38 11.10 -6.81 -5.66
CA PHE A 38 11.18 -5.39 -5.96
C PHE A 38 12.53 -4.80 -5.59
N GLU A 39 13.16 -4.10 -6.54
CA GLU A 39 14.37 -3.31 -6.28
C GLU A 39 14.05 -1.92 -5.73
N LYS A 40 12.84 -1.43 -6.00
CA LYS A 40 12.36 -0.10 -5.61
C LYS A 40 10.92 -0.18 -5.13
N ALA A 41 10.60 0.64 -4.13
CA ALA A 41 9.23 0.80 -3.65
C ALA A 41 8.32 1.33 -4.77
N GLN A 42 7.09 0.83 -4.79
CA GLN A 42 6.03 1.21 -5.72
C GLN A 42 5.00 2.12 -5.06
N LEU A 43 4.90 2.10 -3.71
CA LEU A 43 3.90 2.84 -2.94
C LEU A 43 4.50 3.58 -1.74
N LEU A 44 3.80 4.65 -1.34
CA LEU A 44 3.90 5.23 0.00
C LEU A 44 2.63 4.91 0.78
N ILE A 45 2.78 4.27 1.93
CA ILE A 45 1.67 3.88 2.81
C ILE A 45 1.80 4.64 4.13
N GLY A 46 0.82 5.49 4.42
CA GLY A 46 0.60 6.06 5.75
C GLY A 46 -0.35 5.19 6.55
N MET A 47 0.07 4.67 7.70
CA MET A 47 -0.78 3.81 8.52
C MET A 47 -0.61 4.05 10.02
N CYS A 48 -1.56 3.54 10.81
CA CYS A 48 -1.47 3.63 12.26
C CYS A 48 -0.29 2.82 12.80
N MET A 49 0.30 3.27 13.90
CA MET A 49 1.29 2.53 14.69
C MET A 49 0.72 1.27 15.38
N ASP A 50 -0.60 1.05 15.32
CA ASP A 50 -1.29 -0.10 15.91
C ASP A 50 -0.70 -1.45 15.46
N ASN A 51 -0.22 -2.24 16.41
CA ASN A 51 0.48 -3.50 16.13
C ASN A 51 -0.38 -4.57 15.46
N ARG A 52 -1.71 -4.44 15.47
CA ARG A 52 -2.64 -5.41 14.83
C ARG A 52 -2.70 -5.24 13.32
N LYS A 53 -2.12 -4.16 12.77
CA LYS A 53 -2.17 -3.85 11.35
C LYS A 53 -0.98 -4.48 10.63
N HIS A 54 -1.24 -5.55 9.91
CA HIS A 54 -0.28 -6.25 9.06
C HIS A 54 -0.80 -6.28 7.62
N LEU A 55 -0.03 -5.71 6.70
CA LEU A 55 -0.25 -5.85 5.26
C LEU A 55 0.52 -7.07 4.77
N HIS A 56 -0.14 -7.87 3.94
CA HIS A 56 0.49 -9.03 3.30
C HIS A 56 0.96 -8.59 1.92
N MET A 57 2.25 -8.31 1.81
CA MET A 57 2.91 -7.77 0.62
C MET A 57 4.39 -8.16 0.62
N PRO A 58 5.05 -8.18 -0.55
CA PRO A 58 6.46 -8.52 -0.65
C PRO A 58 7.38 -7.48 0.01
N ASP A 59 8.61 -7.92 0.28
CA ASP A 59 9.68 -7.04 0.72
C ASP A 59 9.99 -5.97 -0.33
N ASN A 60 10.47 -4.81 0.13
CA ASN A 60 10.83 -3.64 -0.68
C ASN A 60 9.70 -3.04 -1.54
N PHE A 61 8.46 -3.53 -1.41
CA PHE A 61 7.34 -3.06 -2.22
C PHE A 61 6.86 -1.64 -1.88
N ALA A 62 6.95 -1.20 -0.64
CA ALA A 62 6.42 0.10 -0.21
C ALA A 62 7.26 0.79 0.86
N PHE A 63 7.27 2.13 0.84
CA PHE A 63 7.62 2.92 2.01
C PHE A 63 6.44 2.93 2.98
N ILE A 64 6.67 2.56 4.23
CA ILE A 64 5.62 2.58 5.27
C ILE A 64 5.97 3.62 6.33
N ILE A 65 5.13 4.64 6.49
CA ILE A 65 5.22 5.61 7.58
C ILE A 65 4.12 5.30 8.59
N ARG A 66 4.54 4.98 9.82
CA ARG A 66 3.62 4.65 10.91
C ARG A 66 3.58 5.76 11.95
N SER A 67 2.38 6.20 12.30
CA SER A 67 2.15 7.20 13.35
C SER A 67 0.79 7.00 14.03
N GLY A 68 0.57 7.65 15.17
CA GLY A 68 -0.73 7.62 15.85
C GLY A 68 -1.85 8.10 14.91
N GLY A 69 -2.84 7.24 14.66
CA GLY A 69 -3.96 7.55 13.76
C GLY A 69 -3.57 7.76 12.29
N ALA A 70 -2.39 7.28 11.86
CA ALA A 70 -1.82 7.56 10.53
C ALA A 70 -1.63 9.07 10.26
N ASN A 71 -1.49 9.89 11.29
CA ASN A 71 -1.26 11.32 11.15
C ASN A 71 0.17 11.60 10.63
N LEU A 72 0.28 12.02 9.37
CA LEU A 72 1.56 12.31 8.72
C LEU A 72 2.01 13.78 8.87
N ARG A 73 1.31 14.60 9.66
CA ARG A 73 1.56 16.05 9.80
C ARG A 73 3.02 16.38 10.12
N TYR A 74 3.72 15.54 10.89
CA TYR A 74 5.12 15.76 11.29
C TYR A 74 6.09 14.80 10.58
N SER A 75 5.70 14.28 9.42
CA SER A 75 6.48 13.35 8.61
C SER A 75 6.77 13.90 7.21
N GLU A 76 6.71 15.22 7.04
CA GLU A 76 6.84 15.91 5.75
C GLU A 76 8.14 15.55 5.04
N PHE A 77 9.25 15.43 5.77
CA PHE A 77 10.52 15.00 5.19
C PHE A 77 10.46 13.57 4.64
N LYS A 78 9.88 12.62 5.41
CA LYS A 78 9.77 11.21 5.00
C LYS A 78 8.85 11.06 3.79
N VAL A 79 7.73 11.78 3.77
CA VAL A 79 6.80 11.84 2.64
C VAL A 79 7.50 12.44 1.42
N SER A 80 8.15 13.58 1.58
CA SER A 80 8.89 14.26 0.51
C SER A 80 9.99 13.37 -0.08
N TYR A 81 10.74 12.66 0.76
CA TYR A 81 11.77 11.72 0.31
C TYR A 81 11.18 10.58 -0.51
N ALA A 82 10.13 9.92 0.01
CA ALA A 82 9.47 8.81 -0.68
C ALA A 82 8.98 9.24 -2.08
N ILE A 83 8.40 10.44 -2.20
CA ILE A 83 7.90 10.96 -3.47
C ILE A 83 9.04 11.43 -4.39
N ALA A 84 9.92 12.32 -3.90
CA ALA A 84 10.92 13.00 -4.74
C ALA A 84 12.11 12.10 -5.10
N VAL A 85 12.60 11.31 -4.13
CA VAL A 85 13.76 10.44 -4.29
C VAL A 85 13.34 9.01 -4.59
N GLY A 86 12.35 8.51 -3.83
CA GLY A 86 11.78 7.17 -4.02
C GLY A 86 10.89 7.05 -5.26
N GLN A 87 10.45 8.18 -5.84
CA GLN A 87 9.64 8.26 -7.06
C GLN A 87 8.30 7.51 -7.01
N VAL A 88 7.76 7.27 -5.80
CA VAL A 88 6.42 6.70 -5.63
C VAL A 88 5.34 7.77 -5.89
N ARG A 89 4.19 7.36 -6.44
CA ARG A 89 3.09 8.25 -6.87
C ARG A 89 1.75 7.77 -6.35
#